data_AF-A0A2V8TR79-F1
#
_entry.id   AF-A0A2V8TR79-F1
#
_cell.length_a   1.000
_cell.length_b   1.000
_cell.length_c   1.000
_cell.angle_alpha   90.00
_cell.angle_beta   90.00
_cell.angle_gamma   90.00
#
_symmetry.space_group_name_H-M   'P 1'
#
loop_
_entity.id
_entity.type
_entity.pdbx_description
1 polymer ?
#
loop_
_entity_poly.entity_id
_entity_poly.type
_entity_poly.pdbx_seq_one_letter_code
_entity_poly.pdbx_strand_id
1 'polypeptide(L)'
;MSEQGEGEASVLDVLDEAEKPRGGAPRALPEALPILPLKNTVVFPHLPTPLVVGRPSSIRLIDEVMLKDRTVGLVLQKDPAVDEPKEGDLHTVGTAAVIQKMLKFPDGTIRVLVTGFERIRLTRVIRSDPYLVAEVGLLKEQIEVSVEMEALVKSLQNQIRKVLSLMPIASEEIGVALLNIDSPARLADLAASLLIREAKDKQEYLEILSVKERLHRLIRQMTREIEVMELGSKIQKDVQDEMEKGQREFVLRQQLKAIQKELGATDESEATIEKLQQEIDKAGMPPPAREAAERELNRLRTMPPAAAEYIVGRTYLDWLISLPWSKQTEDKIDLAEARRILDEDHYDLKIVKDRILEFLAVRKLRAESRGPILCFVGPPGTGKTSLGKSVARAMGRTFYRLSLGGIRDEAEIRGHRRTYVGALPGQIIQGLRRCASRNPVFMLDEVD
;
A
#
# COMPACT_ATOMS: atom_id res chain seq x y z
N MET A 1 20.06 31.93 -16.30
CA MET A 1 19.60 30.61 -15.85
C MET A 1 18.19 30.79 -15.36
N SER A 2 17.24 30.64 -16.29
CA SER A 2 15.81 30.85 -16.09
C SER A 2 15.15 29.49 -16.03
N GLU A 3 14.84 29.03 -14.82
CA GLU A 3 13.92 27.92 -14.60
C GLU A 3 12.52 28.53 -14.47
N GLN A 4 11.72 28.43 -15.54
CA GLN A 4 10.28 28.57 -15.48
C GLN A 4 9.70 27.17 -15.58
N GLY A 5 9.05 26.74 -14.50
CA GLY A 5 8.31 25.49 -14.45
C GLY A 5 7.16 25.51 -15.46
N GLU A 6 7.08 24.45 -16.25
CA GLU A 6 5.92 24.13 -17.07
C GLU A 6 4.76 23.79 -16.13
N GLY A 7 3.79 24.71 -16.02
CA GLY A 7 2.54 24.46 -15.34
C GLY A 7 1.66 23.52 -16.16
N GLU A 8 1.22 22.42 -15.55
CA GLU A 8 0.11 21.63 -16.07
C GLU A 8 -1.11 22.53 -16.21
N ALA A 9 -1.66 22.62 -17.42
CA ALA A 9 -2.90 23.36 -17.69
C ALA A 9 -4.01 22.78 -16.81
N SER A 10 -4.62 23.64 -15.99
CA SER A 10 -5.67 23.24 -15.06
C SER A 10 -7.00 23.08 -15.80
N VAL A 11 -7.92 22.32 -15.24
CA VAL A 11 -9.29 22.14 -15.76
C VAL A 11 -10.02 23.49 -15.96
N LEU A 12 -9.60 24.53 -15.23
CA LEU A 12 -10.13 25.89 -15.30
C LEU A 12 -9.72 26.64 -16.58
N ASP A 13 -8.50 26.42 -17.08
CA ASP A 13 -8.03 27.05 -18.33
C ASP A 13 -8.85 26.61 -19.55
N VAL A 14 -9.55 25.47 -19.44
CA VAL A 14 -10.45 24.92 -20.46
C VAL A 14 -11.86 25.55 -20.40
N LEU A 15 -12.25 26.11 -19.25
CA LEU A 15 -13.58 26.69 -19.03
C LEU A 15 -13.63 28.18 -19.36
N ASP A 16 -12.54 28.92 -19.17
CA ASP A 16 -12.51 30.39 -19.37
C ASP A 16 -12.43 30.83 -20.84
N GLU A 17 -11.93 29.98 -21.75
CA GLU A 17 -11.93 30.25 -23.20
C GLU A 17 -13.27 29.92 -23.91
N ALA A 18 -14.32 29.54 -23.18
CA ALA A 18 -15.61 29.13 -23.75
C ALA A 18 -16.51 30.28 -24.22
N GLU A 19 -16.05 31.55 -24.21
CA GLU A 19 -16.79 32.68 -24.79
C GLU A 19 -16.55 32.83 -26.30
N LYS A 20 -17.20 31.94 -27.07
CA LYS A 20 -17.94 32.16 -28.33
C LYS A 20 -18.00 30.84 -29.13
N PRO A 21 -19.18 30.25 -29.35
CA PRO A 21 -19.28 29.03 -30.15
C PRO A 21 -19.04 29.35 -31.63
N ARG A 22 -17.83 29.09 -32.12
CA ARG A 22 -17.56 28.95 -33.56
C ARG A 22 -17.77 27.49 -33.96
N GLY A 23 -19.04 27.11 -34.12
CA GLY A 23 -19.45 25.79 -34.63
C GLY A 23 -20.64 25.23 -33.85
N GLY A 24 -21.86 25.62 -34.25
CA GLY A 24 -23.07 25.00 -33.75
C GLY A 24 -23.18 23.55 -34.20
N ALA A 25 -23.77 22.69 -33.35
CA ALA A 25 -24.04 21.29 -33.66
C ALA A 25 -24.75 21.14 -35.03
N PRO A 26 -24.43 20.11 -35.83
CA PRO A 26 -25.13 19.85 -37.10
C PRO A 26 -26.64 19.69 -36.86
N ARG A 27 -27.45 20.36 -37.68
CA ARG A 27 -28.93 20.43 -37.55
C ARG A 27 -29.63 19.07 -37.78
N ALA A 28 -28.91 18.06 -38.27
CA ALA A 28 -29.33 16.66 -38.41
C ALA A 28 -28.09 15.74 -38.34
N LEU A 29 -28.20 14.62 -37.62
CA LEU A 29 -27.13 13.61 -37.55
C LEU A 29 -27.02 12.89 -38.91
N PRO A 30 -25.83 12.77 -39.51
CA PRO A 30 -25.62 11.94 -40.70
C PRO A 30 -26.04 10.48 -40.44
N GLU A 31 -26.57 9.80 -41.47
CA GLU A 31 -26.96 8.38 -41.37
C GLU A 31 -25.77 7.47 -41.00
N ALA A 32 -24.56 7.83 -41.43
CA ALA A 32 -23.34 7.12 -41.11
C ALA A 32 -22.25 8.06 -40.57
N LEU A 33 -21.57 7.60 -39.52
CA LEU A 33 -20.49 8.34 -38.86
C LEU A 33 -19.19 7.53 -38.85
N PRO A 34 -18.02 8.21 -39.03
CA PRO A 34 -16.74 7.65 -38.64
C PRO A 34 -16.75 7.31 -37.15
N ILE A 35 -16.35 6.10 -36.79
CA ILE A 35 -16.35 5.61 -35.41
C ILE A 35 -14.93 5.59 -34.86
N LEU A 36 -14.71 6.30 -33.76
CA LEU A 36 -13.49 6.26 -32.97
C LEU A 36 -13.68 5.33 -31.76
N PRO A 37 -13.04 4.15 -31.76
CA PRO A 37 -13.07 3.23 -30.63
C PRO A 37 -12.27 3.78 -29.45
N LEU A 38 -12.89 3.82 -28.27
CA LEU A 38 -12.28 4.23 -27.01
C LEU A 38 -11.90 3.00 -26.19
N LYS A 39 -10.71 2.98 -25.57
CA LYS A 39 -10.25 1.84 -24.75
C LYS A 39 -10.79 1.92 -23.31
N ASN A 40 -10.52 3.02 -22.63
CA ASN A 40 -10.67 3.12 -21.18
C ASN A 40 -11.59 4.26 -20.73
N THR A 41 -12.42 4.81 -21.63
CA THR A 41 -13.28 5.94 -21.28
C THR A 41 -14.53 6.00 -22.13
N VAL A 42 -15.56 6.61 -21.58
CA VAL A 42 -16.84 6.92 -22.22
C VAL A 42 -17.01 8.42 -22.20
N VAL A 43 -17.38 9.00 -23.35
CA VAL A 43 -17.68 10.43 -23.46
C VAL A 43 -19.18 10.62 -23.33
N PHE A 44 -19.61 11.44 -22.37
CA PHE A 44 -21.02 11.77 -22.21
C PHE A 44 -21.43 12.98 -23.08
N PRO A 45 -22.73 13.12 -23.42
CA PRO A 45 -23.24 14.30 -24.10
C PRO A 45 -22.95 15.60 -23.35
N HIS A 46 -22.75 16.68 -24.12
CA HIS A 46 -22.53 18.06 -23.68
C HIS A 46 -21.24 18.33 -22.88
N LEU A 47 -20.37 17.34 -22.72
CA LEU A 47 -19.13 17.48 -21.97
C LEU A 47 -17.91 17.58 -22.90
N PRO A 48 -17.04 18.59 -22.72
CA PRO A 48 -15.72 18.60 -23.35
C PRO A 48 -14.85 17.53 -22.67
N THR A 49 -14.34 16.59 -23.47
CA THR A 49 -13.46 15.51 -22.99
C THR A 49 -12.17 15.48 -23.80
N PRO A 50 -10.99 15.60 -23.17
CA PRO A 50 -9.72 15.43 -23.86
C PRO A 50 -9.46 13.94 -24.12
N LEU A 51 -9.04 13.59 -25.33
CA LEU A 51 -8.69 12.24 -25.74
C LEU A 51 -7.29 12.21 -26.37
N VAL A 52 -6.54 11.15 -26.09
CA VAL A 52 -5.25 10.86 -26.72
C VAL A 52 -5.44 9.77 -27.76
N VAL A 53 -5.01 10.02 -28.98
CA VAL A 53 -5.17 9.14 -30.14
C VAL A 53 -3.79 8.76 -30.68
N GLY A 54 -3.46 7.47 -30.65
CA GLY A 54 -2.17 6.97 -31.13
C GLY A 54 -2.25 5.90 -32.23
N ARG A 55 -3.42 5.32 -32.48
CA ARG A 55 -3.58 4.26 -33.49
C ARG A 55 -3.56 4.85 -34.90
N PRO A 56 -2.82 4.28 -35.88
CA PRO A 56 -2.76 4.80 -37.24
C PRO A 56 -4.12 4.97 -37.92
N SER A 57 -5.05 4.01 -37.76
CA SER A 57 -6.42 4.10 -38.30
C SER A 57 -7.22 5.24 -37.67
N SER A 58 -7.10 5.42 -36.35
CA SER A 58 -7.74 6.52 -35.63
C SER A 58 -7.13 7.88 -35.98
N ILE A 59 -5.82 7.98 -36.18
CA ILE A 59 -5.16 9.21 -36.64
C ILE A 59 -5.68 9.61 -38.03
N ARG A 60 -5.77 8.65 -38.96
CA ARG A 60 -6.36 8.89 -40.30
C ARG A 60 -7.81 9.33 -40.21
N LEU A 61 -8.61 8.71 -39.34
CA LEU A 61 -9.99 9.12 -39.08
C LEU A 61 -10.05 10.58 -38.66
N ILE A 62 -9.24 10.98 -37.67
CA ILE A 62 -9.24 12.35 -37.15
C ILE A 62 -8.81 13.35 -38.26
N ASP A 63 -7.75 13.06 -39.00
CA ASP A 63 -7.29 13.92 -40.09
C ASP A 63 -8.37 14.12 -41.18
N GLU A 64 -9.12 13.07 -41.55
CA GLU A 64 -10.21 13.17 -42.53
C GLU A 64 -11.46 13.87 -41.99
N VAL A 65 -11.84 13.60 -40.73
CA VAL A 65 -13.02 14.21 -40.09
C VAL A 65 -12.83 15.71 -39.90
N MET A 66 -11.60 16.16 -39.65
CA MET A 66 -11.27 17.58 -39.51
C MET A 66 -11.45 18.40 -40.80
N LEU A 67 -11.44 17.74 -41.97
CA LEU A 67 -11.71 18.34 -43.28
C LEU A 67 -13.20 18.41 -43.64
N LYS A 68 -14.07 17.79 -42.84
CA LYS A 68 -15.53 17.72 -43.04
C LYS A 68 -16.26 18.44 -41.90
N ASP A 69 -17.42 17.90 -41.48
CA ASP A 69 -18.27 18.45 -40.41
C ASP A 69 -17.74 18.21 -38.99
N ARG A 70 -16.49 17.73 -38.84
CA ARG A 70 -15.82 17.47 -37.55
C ARG A 70 -16.58 16.52 -36.60
N THR A 71 -17.54 15.77 -37.14
CA THR A 71 -18.43 14.90 -36.37
C THR A 71 -17.88 13.48 -36.36
N VAL A 72 -17.86 12.87 -35.18
CA VAL A 72 -17.34 11.52 -34.93
C VAL A 72 -18.24 10.76 -33.97
N GLY A 73 -18.42 9.47 -34.18
CA GLY A 73 -19.04 8.57 -33.21
C GLY A 73 -18.00 8.01 -32.25
N LEU A 74 -18.21 8.17 -30.96
CA LEU A 74 -17.32 7.69 -29.90
C LEU A 74 -17.95 6.46 -29.25
N VAL A 75 -17.26 5.33 -29.28
CA VAL A 75 -17.81 4.05 -28.81
C VAL A 75 -16.78 3.31 -27.97
N LEU A 76 -17.18 2.83 -26.79
CA LEU A 76 -16.30 2.03 -25.93
C LEU A 76 -16.04 0.65 -26.53
N GLN A 77 -14.80 0.17 -26.42
CA GLN A 77 -14.42 -1.21 -26.71
C GLN A 77 -14.77 -2.13 -25.54
N LYS A 78 -15.27 -3.33 -25.84
CA LYS A 78 -15.53 -4.37 -24.83
C LYS A 78 -14.25 -4.87 -24.18
N ASP A 79 -13.19 -5.01 -24.99
CA ASP A 79 -11.86 -5.41 -24.53
C ASP A 79 -10.83 -4.34 -24.94
N PRO A 80 -10.21 -3.63 -23.98
CA PRO A 80 -9.21 -2.60 -24.25
C PRO A 80 -7.89 -3.16 -24.81
N ALA A 81 -7.64 -4.48 -24.71
CA ALA A 81 -6.45 -5.13 -25.23
C ALA A 81 -6.47 -5.33 -26.76
N VAL A 82 -7.66 -5.27 -27.39
CA VAL A 82 -7.79 -5.40 -28.83
C VAL A 82 -7.29 -4.14 -29.52
N ASP A 83 -6.24 -4.23 -30.34
CA ASP A 83 -5.66 -3.06 -30.99
C ASP A 83 -6.41 -2.62 -32.25
N GLU A 84 -6.96 -3.57 -33.01
CA GLU A 84 -7.79 -3.31 -34.20
C GLU A 84 -9.22 -3.82 -33.97
N PRO A 85 -10.05 -3.05 -33.24
CA PRO A 85 -11.40 -3.48 -32.90
C PRO A 85 -12.29 -3.57 -34.14
N LYS A 86 -13.05 -4.66 -34.23
CA LYS A 86 -14.09 -4.87 -35.23
C LYS A 86 -15.47 -4.59 -34.62
N GLU A 87 -16.51 -4.69 -35.44
CA GLU A 87 -17.91 -4.48 -35.02
C GLU A 87 -18.28 -5.26 -33.75
N GLY A 88 -17.85 -6.51 -33.62
CA GLY A 88 -18.14 -7.36 -32.46
C GLY A 88 -17.47 -6.89 -31.16
N ASP A 89 -16.39 -6.13 -31.26
CA ASP A 89 -15.56 -5.67 -30.14
C ASP A 89 -16.04 -4.34 -29.56
N LEU A 90 -17.04 -3.71 -30.18
CA LEU A 90 -17.60 -2.43 -29.75
C LEU A 90 -18.90 -2.62 -28.97
N HIS A 91 -19.15 -1.69 -28.04
CA HIS A 91 -20.48 -1.52 -27.46
C HIS A 91 -21.46 -0.98 -28.50
N THR A 92 -22.75 -1.29 -28.33
CA THR A 92 -23.79 -0.86 -29.27
C THR A 92 -24.22 0.58 -29.05
N VAL A 93 -23.98 1.14 -27.87
CA VAL A 93 -24.31 2.52 -27.52
C VAL A 93 -23.04 3.33 -27.37
N GLY A 94 -23.03 4.52 -27.96
CA GLY A 94 -21.95 5.48 -27.87
C GLY A 94 -22.48 6.91 -27.91
N THR A 95 -21.59 7.85 -28.18
CA THR A 95 -21.90 9.28 -28.20
C THR A 95 -21.42 9.90 -29.49
N ALA A 96 -22.30 10.61 -30.19
CA ALA A 96 -21.89 11.48 -31.27
C ALA A 96 -21.26 12.74 -30.69
N ALA A 97 -20.10 13.11 -31.22
CA ALA A 97 -19.29 14.21 -30.71
C ALA A 97 -18.72 15.06 -31.86
N VAL A 98 -18.39 16.30 -31.55
CA VAL A 98 -17.69 17.22 -32.44
C VAL A 98 -16.28 17.45 -31.93
N ILE A 99 -15.28 17.37 -32.82
CA ILE A 99 -13.89 17.69 -32.50
C ILE A 99 -13.73 19.22 -32.46
N GLN A 100 -13.43 19.76 -31.28
CA GLN A 100 -13.25 21.19 -31.05
C GLN A 100 -11.83 21.66 -31.37
N LYS A 101 -10.84 20.97 -30.80
CA LYS A 101 -9.41 21.29 -30.93
C LYS A 101 -8.61 20.01 -31.22
N MET A 102 -7.52 20.12 -31.97
CA MET A 102 -6.60 19.03 -32.28
C MET A 102 -5.15 19.53 -32.22
N LEU A 103 -4.28 18.79 -31.55
CA LEU A 103 -2.85 19.06 -31.40
C LEU A 103 -2.05 17.79 -31.70
N LYS A 104 -1.11 17.88 -32.64
CA LYS A 104 -0.17 16.79 -32.94
C LYS A 104 1.07 16.93 -32.08
N PHE A 105 1.47 15.85 -31.41
CA PHE A 105 2.67 15.82 -30.56
C PHE A 105 3.87 15.23 -31.31
N PRO A 106 5.11 15.56 -30.93
CA PRO A 106 6.33 15.05 -31.58
C PRO A 106 6.49 13.53 -31.50
N ASP A 107 5.84 12.89 -30.53
CA ASP A 107 5.80 11.43 -30.35
C ASP A 107 4.89 10.70 -31.36
N GLY A 108 4.24 11.44 -32.27
CA GLY A 108 3.32 10.92 -33.27
C GLY A 108 1.88 10.74 -32.78
N THR A 109 1.58 11.06 -31.51
CA THR A 109 0.22 11.03 -30.97
C THR A 109 -0.53 12.32 -31.28
N ILE A 110 -1.87 12.23 -31.29
CA ILE A 110 -2.75 13.38 -31.44
C ILE A 110 -3.58 13.53 -30.16
N ARG A 111 -3.56 14.72 -29.57
CA ARG A 111 -4.52 15.09 -28.52
C ARG A 111 -5.67 15.86 -29.14
N VAL A 112 -6.89 15.39 -28.91
CA VAL A 112 -8.11 16.03 -29.38
C VAL A 112 -9.00 16.39 -28.21
N LEU A 113 -9.65 17.55 -28.29
CA LEU A 113 -10.72 17.92 -27.39
C LEU A 113 -12.04 17.70 -28.13
N VAL A 114 -12.88 16.79 -27.63
CA VAL A 114 -14.18 16.46 -28.23
C VAL A 114 -15.31 16.92 -27.33
N THR A 115 -16.41 17.36 -27.90
CA THR A 115 -17.64 17.67 -27.15
C THR A 115 -18.73 16.74 -27.63
N GLY A 116 -19.18 15.83 -26.75
CA GLY A 116 -20.36 15.00 -27.02
C GLY A 116 -21.60 15.86 -27.20
N PHE A 117 -22.57 15.43 -27.99
CA PHE A 117 -23.84 16.15 -28.12
C PHE A 117 -25.07 15.25 -28.05
N GLU A 118 -25.02 14.01 -28.55
CA GLU A 118 -26.16 13.09 -28.53
C GLU A 118 -25.73 11.64 -28.31
N ARG A 119 -26.59 10.86 -27.63
CA ARG A 119 -26.43 9.41 -27.52
C ARG A 119 -26.81 8.75 -28.85
N ILE A 120 -25.98 7.82 -29.29
CA ILE A 120 -26.20 7.08 -30.54
C ILE A 120 -26.18 5.58 -30.31
N ARG A 121 -26.95 4.85 -31.12
CA ARG A 121 -26.87 3.41 -31.27
C ARG A 121 -26.19 3.08 -32.58
N LEU A 122 -25.13 2.29 -32.52
CA LEU A 122 -24.46 1.71 -33.67
C LEU A 122 -25.32 0.56 -34.19
N THR A 123 -25.80 0.66 -35.43
CA THR A 123 -26.66 -0.37 -36.05
C THR A 123 -25.87 -1.37 -36.87
N ARG A 124 -24.96 -0.87 -37.73
CA ARG A 124 -24.14 -1.71 -38.61
C ARG A 124 -22.86 -1.00 -39.03
N VAL A 125 -21.72 -1.70 -39.03
CA VAL A 125 -20.47 -1.21 -39.65
C VAL A 125 -20.54 -1.38 -41.17
N ILE A 126 -20.45 -0.28 -41.91
CA ILE A 126 -20.52 -0.26 -43.39
C ILE A 126 -19.14 -0.26 -44.06
N ARG A 127 -18.10 0.17 -43.35
CA ARG A 127 -16.72 0.20 -43.84
C ARG A 127 -15.74 0.04 -42.67
N SER A 128 -14.68 -0.73 -42.87
CA SER A 128 -13.65 -0.95 -41.85
C SER A 128 -12.27 -0.38 -42.18
N ASP A 129 -11.96 -0.21 -43.47
CA ASP A 129 -10.70 0.35 -43.95
C ASP A 129 -10.95 1.72 -44.63
N PRO A 130 -10.12 2.76 -44.38
CA PRO A 130 -8.96 2.81 -43.49
C PRO A 130 -9.30 3.00 -42.00
N TYR A 131 -10.58 3.18 -41.68
CA TYR A 131 -11.14 3.28 -40.33
C TYR A 131 -12.62 2.87 -40.34
N LEU A 132 -13.17 2.58 -39.16
CA LEU A 132 -14.56 2.18 -39.00
C LEU A 132 -15.53 3.31 -39.37
N VAL A 133 -16.52 2.99 -40.18
CA VAL A 133 -17.69 3.82 -40.45
C VAL A 133 -18.92 2.97 -40.21
N ALA A 134 -19.85 3.47 -39.42
CA ALA A 134 -21.07 2.75 -39.08
C ALA A 134 -22.31 3.61 -39.26
N GLU A 135 -23.41 2.95 -39.59
CA GLU A 135 -24.75 3.53 -39.49
C GLU A 135 -25.11 3.75 -38.02
N VAL A 136 -25.70 4.90 -37.73
CA VAL A 136 -26.01 5.33 -36.36
C VAL A 136 -27.44 5.83 -36.25
N GLY A 137 -28.12 5.45 -35.17
CA GLY A 137 -29.44 5.95 -34.81
C GLY A 137 -29.37 6.81 -33.56
N LEU A 138 -30.11 7.92 -33.52
CA LEU A 138 -30.25 8.74 -32.32
C LEU A 138 -31.04 7.99 -31.24
N LEU A 139 -30.51 7.98 -30.01
CA LEU A 139 -31.22 7.47 -28.85
C LEU A 139 -31.86 8.65 -28.10
N LYS A 140 -33.18 8.74 -28.18
CA LYS A 140 -33.93 9.77 -27.46
C LYS A 140 -33.99 9.44 -25.97
N GLU A 141 -33.66 10.44 -25.17
CA GLU A 141 -33.77 10.36 -23.72
C GLU A 141 -35.22 10.46 -23.27
N GLN A 142 -35.57 9.73 -22.21
CA GLN A 142 -36.89 9.75 -21.61
C GLN A 142 -36.86 10.71 -20.42
N ILE A 143 -37.36 11.92 -20.65
CA ILE A 143 -37.48 12.98 -19.64
C ILE A 143 -38.94 13.09 -19.24
N GLU A 144 -39.23 12.68 -18.00
CA GLU A 144 -40.54 12.89 -17.38
C GLU A 144 -40.46 14.10 -16.44
N VAL A 145 -41.19 15.16 -16.75
CA VAL A 145 -41.30 16.32 -15.86
C VAL A 145 -42.29 15.99 -14.76
N SER A 146 -41.81 15.87 -13.53
CA SER A 146 -42.62 15.58 -12.34
C SER A 146 -42.01 16.23 -11.11
N VAL A 147 -42.83 16.40 -10.06
CA VAL A 147 -42.37 16.89 -8.75
C VAL A 147 -41.24 16.00 -8.19
N GLU A 148 -41.30 14.70 -8.49
CA GLU A 148 -40.27 13.75 -8.11
C GLU A 148 -38.95 14.00 -8.85
N MET A 149 -38.99 14.30 -10.15
CA MET A 149 -37.80 14.67 -10.93
C MET A 149 -37.12 15.91 -10.34
N GLU A 150 -37.88 16.94 -10.01
CA GLU A 150 -37.35 18.15 -9.37
C GLU A 150 -36.71 17.84 -8.00
N ALA A 151 -37.33 16.97 -7.21
CA ALA A 151 -36.78 16.53 -5.93
C ALA A 151 -35.47 15.76 -6.11
N LEU A 152 -35.37 14.90 -7.13
CA LEU A 152 -34.13 14.17 -7.46
C LEU A 152 -33.02 15.11 -7.91
N VAL A 153 -33.32 16.10 -8.75
CA VAL A 153 -32.34 17.11 -9.17
C VAL A 153 -31.79 17.87 -7.97
N LYS A 154 -32.66 18.36 -7.07
CA LYS A 154 -32.24 19.04 -5.83
C LYS A 154 -31.41 18.12 -4.93
N SER A 155 -31.80 16.86 -4.81
CA SER A 155 -31.05 15.86 -4.03
C SER A 155 -29.65 15.65 -4.59
N LEU A 156 -29.52 15.48 -5.90
CA LEU A 156 -28.23 15.33 -6.57
C LEU A 156 -27.36 16.59 -6.41
N GLN A 157 -27.92 17.79 -6.60
CA GLN A 157 -27.20 19.04 -6.38
C GLN A 157 -26.66 19.17 -4.94
N ASN A 158 -27.46 18.79 -3.94
CA ASN A 158 -27.02 18.79 -2.53
C ASN A 158 -25.89 17.80 -2.27
N GLN A 159 -25.95 16.61 -2.87
CA GLN A 159 -24.88 15.64 -2.76
C GLN A 159 -23.59 16.11 -3.45
N ILE A 160 -23.69 16.74 -4.63
CA ILE A 160 -22.55 17.36 -5.32
C ILE A 160 -21.90 18.42 -4.43
N ARG A 161 -22.69 19.32 -3.81
CA ARG A 161 -22.16 20.31 -2.85
C ARG A 161 -21.40 19.65 -1.70
N LYS A 162 -21.96 18.57 -1.14
CA LYS A 162 -21.33 17.83 -0.04
C LYS A 162 -20.00 17.20 -0.48
N VAL A 163 -19.95 16.56 -1.64
CA VAL A 163 -18.71 16.01 -2.21
C VAL A 163 -17.68 17.12 -2.40
N LEU A 164 -18.05 18.24 -3.02
CA LEU A 164 -17.12 19.36 -3.25
C LEU A 164 -16.56 19.92 -1.93
N SER A 165 -17.38 20.01 -0.87
CA SER A 165 -16.90 20.46 0.45
C SER A 165 -15.92 19.49 1.13
N LEU A 166 -15.94 18.21 0.76
CA LEU A 166 -15.03 17.19 1.26
C LEU A 166 -13.75 17.05 0.41
N MET A 167 -13.69 17.70 -0.75
CA MET A 167 -12.53 17.69 -1.65
C MET A 167 -11.68 18.95 -1.46
N PRO A 168 -10.43 18.85 -0.95
CA PRO A 168 -9.59 20.02 -0.64
C PRO A 168 -9.18 20.87 -1.84
N ILE A 169 -9.37 20.39 -3.07
CA ILE A 169 -8.84 20.97 -4.32
C ILE A 169 -9.98 21.38 -5.28
N ALA A 170 -11.24 21.27 -4.87
CA ALA A 170 -12.35 21.75 -5.70
C ALA A 170 -12.40 23.28 -5.66
N SER A 171 -12.07 23.95 -6.76
CA SER A 171 -12.30 25.40 -6.91
C SER A 171 -13.80 25.68 -6.78
N GLU A 172 -14.19 26.63 -5.93
CA GLU A 172 -15.58 27.05 -5.73
C GLU A 172 -16.31 27.32 -7.06
N GLU A 173 -15.56 27.79 -8.06
CA GLU A 173 -15.98 28.05 -9.44
C GLU A 173 -16.60 26.82 -10.13
N ILE A 174 -16.05 25.61 -9.95
CA ILE A 174 -16.59 24.37 -10.52
C ILE A 174 -17.93 24.04 -9.84
N GLY A 175 -18.03 24.28 -8.53
CA GLY A 175 -19.26 24.10 -7.78
C GLY A 175 -20.38 25.01 -8.26
N VAL A 176 -20.09 26.28 -8.51
CA VAL A 176 -21.06 27.25 -9.02
C VAL A 176 -21.53 26.87 -10.43
N ALA A 177 -20.63 26.48 -11.33
CA ALA A 177 -20.97 26.06 -12.68
C ALA A 177 -21.89 24.82 -12.69
N LEU A 178 -21.61 23.83 -11.83
CA LEU A 178 -22.43 22.62 -11.68
C LEU A 178 -23.85 22.91 -11.19
N LEU A 179 -24.00 23.89 -10.32
CA LEU A 179 -25.28 24.22 -9.68
C LEU A 179 -26.23 25.03 -10.57
N ASN A 180 -25.71 25.65 -11.63
CA ASN A 180 -26.48 26.45 -12.59
C ASN A 180 -26.96 25.65 -13.82
N ILE A 181 -26.85 24.32 -13.80
CA ILE A 181 -27.32 23.48 -14.90
C ILE A 181 -28.82 23.20 -14.76
N ASP A 182 -29.61 23.81 -15.64
CA ASP A 182 -31.08 23.68 -15.63
C ASP A 182 -31.61 22.32 -16.12
N SER A 183 -30.79 21.55 -16.84
CA SER A 183 -31.23 20.30 -17.46
C SER A 183 -30.91 19.09 -16.57
N PRO A 184 -31.92 18.30 -16.15
CA PRO A 184 -31.71 17.10 -15.35
C PRO A 184 -30.76 16.09 -16.02
N ALA A 185 -30.89 15.93 -17.34
CA ALA A 185 -30.03 15.05 -18.14
C ALA A 185 -28.57 15.49 -18.12
N ARG A 186 -28.31 16.78 -18.38
CA ARG A 186 -26.94 17.33 -18.39
C ARG A 186 -26.28 17.27 -17.03
N LEU A 187 -27.03 17.57 -15.97
CA LEU A 187 -26.55 17.46 -14.59
C LEU A 187 -26.17 16.01 -14.26
N ALA A 188 -27.01 15.05 -14.65
CA ALA A 188 -26.76 13.64 -14.45
C ALA A 188 -25.50 13.17 -15.20
N ASP A 189 -25.35 13.53 -16.47
CA ASP A 189 -24.19 13.16 -17.28
C ASP A 189 -22.88 13.77 -16.77
N LEU A 190 -22.91 15.04 -16.36
CA LEU A 190 -21.76 15.70 -15.75
C LEU A 190 -21.37 15.05 -14.42
N ALA A 191 -22.34 14.79 -13.54
CA ALA A 191 -22.09 14.11 -12.27
C ALA A 191 -21.51 12.70 -12.51
N ALA A 192 -22.07 11.94 -13.46
CA ALA A 192 -21.56 10.62 -13.82
C ALA A 192 -20.11 10.66 -14.32
N SER A 193 -19.74 11.67 -15.11
CA SER A 193 -18.38 11.82 -15.65
C SER A 193 -17.32 12.00 -14.56
N LEU A 194 -17.71 12.66 -13.45
CA LEU A 194 -16.85 12.98 -12.32
C LEU A 194 -16.78 11.84 -11.30
N LEU A 195 -17.90 11.13 -11.09
CA LEU A 195 -18.05 10.18 -9.98
C LEU A 195 -17.76 8.74 -10.38
N ILE A 196 -18.20 8.32 -11.57
CA ILE A 196 -18.03 6.95 -12.02
C ILE A 196 -16.60 6.82 -12.55
N ARG A 197 -15.80 5.91 -11.99
CA ARG A 197 -14.39 5.75 -12.39
C ARG A 197 -14.22 4.70 -13.48
N GLU A 198 -14.87 3.56 -13.31
CA GLU A 198 -14.72 2.43 -14.23
C GLU A 198 -15.43 2.67 -15.56
N ALA A 199 -14.74 2.41 -16.68
CA ALA A 199 -15.30 2.60 -18.02
C ALA A 199 -16.54 1.74 -18.27
N LYS A 200 -16.56 0.52 -17.71
CA LYS A 200 -17.70 -0.40 -17.78
C LYS A 200 -18.94 0.20 -17.13
N ASP A 201 -18.81 0.74 -15.91
CA ASP A 201 -19.92 1.37 -15.21
C ASP A 201 -20.39 2.65 -15.94
N LYS A 202 -19.47 3.42 -16.52
CA LYS A 202 -19.83 4.57 -17.35
C LYS A 202 -20.63 4.15 -18.57
N GLN A 203 -20.29 3.01 -19.19
CA GLN A 203 -21.00 2.48 -20.33
C GLN A 203 -22.41 2.02 -19.96
N GLU A 204 -22.54 1.27 -18.87
CA GLU A 204 -23.86 0.88 -18.33
C GLU A 204 -24.71 2.13 -18.02
N TYR A 205 -24.09 3.20 -17.52
CA TYR A 205 -24.77 4.46 -17.25
C TYR A 205 -25.20 5.19 -18.53
N LEU A 206 -24.35 5.21 -19.56
CA LEU A 206 -24.65 5.81 -20.87
C LEU A 206 -25.88 5.14 -21.52
N GLU A 207 -26.03 3.83 -21.32
CA GLU A 207 -27.10 3.00 -21.87
C GLU A 207 -28.48 3.24 -21.21
N ILE A 208 -28.54 3.88 -20.04
CA ILE A 208 -29.79 4.21 -19.36
C ILE A 208 -30.44 5.46 -19.99
N LEU A 209 -31.50 5.24 -20.76
CA LEU A 209 -32.22 6.32 -21.44
C LEU A 209 -33.15 7.12 -20.52
N SER A 210 -33.63 6.50 -19.43
CA SER A 210 -34.45 7.15 -18.42
C SER A 210 -33.62 8.09 -17.56
N VAL A 211 -33.90 9.39 -17.63
CA VAL A 211 -33.20 10.40 -16.83
C VAL A 211 -33.47 10.19 -15.34
N LYS A 212 -34.69 9.79 -14.99
CA LYS A 212 -35.09 9.50 -13.61
C LYS A 212 -34.26 8.36 -13.04
N GLU A 213 -34.10 7.27 -13.80
CA GLU A 213 -33.30 6.12 -13.37
C GLU A 213 -31.82 6.47 -13.22
N ARG A 214 -31.28 7.26 -14.17
CA ARG A 214 -29.93 7.83 -14.11
C ARG A 214 -29.69 8.62 -12.82
N LEU A 215 -30.62 9.52 -12.46
CA LEU A 215 -30.53 10.29 -11.21
C LEU A 215 -30.57 9.39 -9.98
N HIS A 216 -31.49 8.43 -9.89
CA HIS A 216 -31.54 7.49 -8.77
C HIS A 216 -30.27 6.66 -8.62
N ARG A 217 -29.69 6.18 -9.72
CA ARG A 217 -28.43 5.42 -9.70
C ARG A 217 -27.28 6.28 -9.16
N LEU A 218 -27.14 7.51 -9.65
CA LEU A 218 -26.12 8.45 -9.16
C LEU A 218 -26.31 8.79 -7.69
N ILE A 219 -27.53 9.13 -7.27
CA ILE A 219 -27.78 9.54 -5.89
C ILE A 219 -27.39 8.44 -4.92
N ARG A 220 -27.73 7.19 -5.23
CA ARG A 220 -27.33 6.02 -4.41
C ARG A 220 -25.82 5.83 -4.37
N GLN A 221 -25.13 6.02 -5.50
CA GLN A 221 -23.69 5.89 -5.58
C GLN A 221 -22.99 7.02 -4.80
N MET A 222 -23.43 8.26 -4.97
CA MET A 222 -22.90 9.42 -4.24
C MET A 222 -23.07 9.30 -2.74
N THR A 223 -24.21 8.81 -2.25
CA THR A 223 -24.39 8.60 -0.81
C THR A 223 -23.30 7.70 -0.24
N ARG A 224 -23.00 6.59 -0.91
CA ARG A 224 -21.94 5.65 -0.47
C ARG A 224 -20.56 6.29 -0.52
N GLU A 225 -20.23 7.01 -1.58
CA GLU A 225 -18.93 7.68 -1.71
C GLU A 225 -18.73 8.76 -0.65
N ILE A 226 -19.77 9.55 -0.36
CA ILE A 226 -19.75 10.56 0.69
C ILE A 226 -19.47 9.91 2.06
N GLU A 227 -20.13 8.80 2.40
CA GLU A 227 -19.88 8.10 3.67
C GLU A 227 -18.42 7.64 3.81
N VAL A 228 -17.83 7.13 2.72
CA VAL A 228 -16.42 6.72 2.68
C VAL A 228 -15.50 7.94 2.88
N MET A 229 -15.77 9.06 2.21
CA MET A 229 -14.99 10.30 2.35
C MET A 229 -15.07 10.88 3.77
N GLU A 230 -16.25 10.89 4.37
CA GLU A 230 -16.45 11.36 5.75
C GLU A 230 -15.69 10.51 6.76
N LEU A 231 -15.71 9.18 6.62
CA LEU A 231 -14.94 8.28 7.47
C LEU A 231 -13.43 8.52 7.30
N GLY A 232 -12.96 8.67 6.06
CA GLY A 232 -11.56 8.98 5.76
C GLY A 232 -11.10 10.29 6.39
N SER A 233 -11.89 11.36 6.25
CA SER A 233 -11.61 12.66 6.87
C SER A 233 -11.59 12.58 8.40
N LYS A 234 -12.51 11.81 9.00
CA LYS A 234 -12.50 11.57 10.45
C LYS A 234 -11.23 10.87 10.92
N ILE A 235 -10.81 9.80 10.24
CA ILE A 235 -9.57 9.08 10.57
C ILE A 235 -8.36 10.02 10.46
N GLN A 236 -8.29 10.82 9.40
CA GLN A 236 -7.20 11.78 9.22
C GLN A 236 -7.16 12.82 10.36
N LYS A 237 -8.32 13.33 10.77
CA LYS A 237 -8.44 14.24 11.91
C LYS A 237 -8.01 13.59 13.23
N ASP A 238 -8.45 12.37 13.49
CA ASP A 238 -8.07 11.63 14.71
C ASP A 238 -6.55 11.42 14.78
N VAL A 239 -5.91 11.08 13.65
CA VAL A 239 -4.44 10.95 13.56
C VAL A 239 -3.75 12.29 13.80
N GLN A 240 -4.27 13.37 13.23
CA GLN A 240 -3.71 14.72 13.43
C GLN A 240 -3.83 15.17 14.89
N ASP A 241 -4.98 14.93 15.52
CA ASP A 241 -5.23 15.24 16.93
C ASP A 241 -4.30 14.45 17.86
N GLU A 242 -4.02 13.17 17.55
CA GLU A 242 -3.02 12.37 18.29
C GLU A 242 -1.59 12.91 18.11
N MET A 243 -1.22 13.31 16.88
CA MET A 243 0.09 13.89 16.60
C MET A 243 0.29 15.24 17.30
N GLU A 244 -0.72 16.11 17.30
CA GLU A 244 -0.67 17.41 18.00
C GLU A 244 -0.59 17.24 19.51
N LYS A 245 -1.33 16.28 20.09
CA LYS A 245 -1.19 15.91 21.52
C LYS A 245 0.21 15.42 21.84
N GLY A 246 0.77 14.55 21.01
CA GLY A 246 2.14 14.04 21.17
C GLY A 246 3.21 15.14 21.08
N GLN A 247 3.07 16.07 20.13
CA GLN A 247 3.97 17.24 20.02
C GLN A 247 3.86 18.16 21.24
N ARG A 248 2.63 18.45 21.71
CA ARG A 248 2.41 19.27 22.90
C ARG A 248 3.01 18.63 24.15
N GLU A 249 2.83 17.32 24.32
CA GLU A 249 3.42 16.55 25.42
C GLU A 249 4.96 16.55 25.35
N PHE A 250 5.54 16.41 24.15
CA PHE A 250 6.98 16.50 23.95
C PHE A 250 7.53 17.87 24.36
N VAL A 251 6.89 18.97 23.95
CA VAL A 251 7.31 20.33 24.31
C VAL A 251 7.20 20.58 25.82
N LEU A 252 6.08 20.19 26.44
CA LEU A 252 5.89 20.31 27.88
C LEU A 252 6.94 19.52 28.68
N ARG A 253 7.34 18.34 28.19
CA ARG A 253 8.43 17.56 28.80
C ARG A 253 9.79 18.24 28.66
N GLN A 254 10.09 18.84 27.51
CA GLN A 254 11.33 19.60 27.34
C GLN A 254 11.39 20.80 28.29
N GLN A 255 10.25 21.48 28.49
CA GLN A 255 10.14 22.59 29.44
C GLN A 255 10.29 22.11 30.89
N LEU A 256 9.62 21.02 31.29
CA LEU A 256 9.79 20.42 32.62
C LEU A 256 11.24 20.01 32.87
N LYS A 257 11.90 19.41 31.87
CA LYS A 257 13.32 19.02 31.97
C LYS A 257 14.24 20.23 32.10
N ALA A 258 13.94 21.33 31.42
CA ALA A 258 14.68 22.59 31.58
C ALA A 258 14.51 23.17 32.99
N ILE A 259 13.28 23.16 33.52
CA ILE A 259 12.94 23.64 34.87
C ILE A 259 13.60 22.76 35.95
N GLN A 260 13.53 21.43 35.83
CA GLN A 260 14.15 20.49 36.77
C GLN A 260 15.69 20.63 36.79
N LYS A 261 16.30 20.87 35.62
CA LYS A 261 17.75 21.15 35.50
C LYS A 261 18.15 22.47 36.16
N GLU A 262 17.32 23.50 36.09
CA GLU A 262 17.55 24.77 36.82
C GLU A 262 17.33 24.64 38.33
N LEU A 263 16.43 23.75 38.77
CA LEU A 263 16.10 23.52 40.18
C LEU A 263 17.06 22.56 40.91
N GLY A 264 18.03 21.96 40.22
CA GLY A 264 19.06 21.10 40.83
C GLY A 264 18.54 19.80 41.46
N ALA A 265 17.26 19.45 41.25
CA ALA A 265 16.67 18.22 41.74
C ALA A 265 16.98 17.09 40.75
N THR A 266 18.02 16.31 41.02
CA THR A 266 18.22 15.05 40.29
C THR A 266 17.41 14.00 41.04
N ASP A 267 16.23 13.65 40.50
CA ASP A 267 15.39 12.58 41.05
C ASP A 267 16.15 11.25 40.97
N GLU A 268 16.19 10.46 42.05
CA GLU A 268 16.81 9.11 42.05
C GLU A 268 16.19 8.19 40.97
N SER A 269 14.94 8.48 40.60
CA SER A 269 14.23 7.84 39.50
C SER A 269 14.87 8.15 38.14
N GLU A 270 15.28 9.41 37.91
CA GLU A 270 15.95 9.80 36.65
C GLU A 270 17.33 9.14 36.51
N ALA A 271 18.11 9.08 37.59
CA ALA A 271 19.40 8.40 37.58
C ALA A 271 19.27 6.90 37.21
N THR A 272 18.22 6.24 37.68
CA THR A 272 17.93 4.83 37.34
C THR A 272 17.59 4.66 35.86
N ILE A 273 16.77 5.57 35.32
CA ILE A 273 16.40 5.58 33.91
C ILE A 273 17.60 5.87 33.01
N GLU A 274 18.46 6.81 33.37
CA GLU A 274 19.67 7.13 32.61
C GLU A 274 20.62 5.95 32.55
N LYS A 275 20.79 5.21 33.67
CA LYS A 275 21.59 4.00 33.69
C LYS A 275 21.05 2.94 32.73
N LEU A 276 19.74 2.71 32.71
CA LEU A 276 19.10 1.77 31.77
C LEU A 276 19.29 2.17 30.31
N GLN A 277 19.20 3.46 30.01
CA GLN A 277 19.46 3.98 28.66
C GLN A 277 20.90 3.64 28.22
N GLN A 278 21.89 3.91 29.08
CA GLN A 278 23.29 3.61 28.79
C GLN A 278 23.53 2.10 28.57
N GLU A 279 22.85 1.25 29.33
CA GLU A 279 22.95 -0.21 29.17
C GLU A 279 22.32 -0.70 27.86
N ILE A 280 21.19 -0.13 27.43
CA ILE A 280 20.56 -0.42 26.13
C ILE A 280 21.50 -0.02 24.99
N ASP A 281 22.10 1.18 25.06
CA ASP A 281 23.00 1.68 24.03
C ASP A 281 24.27 0.82 23.89
N LYS A 282 24.76 0.26 25.01
CA LYS A 282 25.93 -0.64 25.04
C LYS A 282 25.63 -2.08 24.60
N ALA A 283 24.38 -2.54 24.69
CA ALA A 283 24.02 -3.93 24.41
C ALA A 283 24.19 -4.32 22.93
N GLY A 284 24.22 -3.36 22.00
CA GLY A 284 24.38 -3.61 20.57
C GLY A 284 23.18 -4.31 19.94
N MET A 285 21.98 -3.91 20.35
CA MET A 285 20.71 -4.48 19.86
C MET A 285 20.45 -4.14 18.40
N PRO A 286 19.90 -5.08 17.59
CA PRO A 286 19.42 -4.76 16.25
C PRO A 286 18.21 -3.79 16.29
N PRO A 287 17.91 -3.06 15.21
CA PRO A 287 16.85 -2.04 15.19
C PRO A 287 15.50 -2.44 15.80
N PRO A 288 14.90 -3.61 15.46
CA PRO A 288 13.61 -3.99 16.04
C PRO A 288 13.66 -4.28 17.56
N ALA A 289 14.78 -4.80 18.06
CA ALA A 289 14.96 -5.06 19.48
C ALA A 289 15.24 -3.77 20.26
N ARG A 290 16.02 -2.85 19.68
CA ARG A 290 16.29 -1.53 20.24
C ARG A 290 15.01 -0.71 20.36
N GLU A 291 14.19 -0.67 19.32
CA GLU A 291 12.91 0.05 19.35
C GLU A 291 11.98 -0.49 20.44
N ALA A 292 11.92 -1.83 20.60
CA ALA A 292 11.14 -2.46 21.67
C ALA A 292 11.66 -2.09 23.07
N ALA A 293 12.98 -2.06 23.27
CA ALA A 293 13.59 -1.65 24.53
C ALA A 293 13.34 -0.17 24.84
N GLU A 294 13.50 0.72 23.86
CA GLU A 294 13.25 2.16 24.02
C GLU A 294 11.78 2.46 24.32
N ARG A 295 10.85 1.75 23.66
CA ARG A 295 9.42 1.85 23.94
C ARG A 295 9.09 1.46 25.38
N GLU A 296 9.68 0.38 25.88
CA GLU A 296 9.46 -0.05 27.26
C GLU A 296 10.14 0.88 28.28
N LEU A 297 11.35 1.38 27.98
CA LEU A 297 12.03 2.38 28.82
C LEU A 297 11.20 3.66 28.94
N ASN A 298 10.61 4.13 27.84
CA ASN A 298 9.73 5.30 27.86
C ASN A 298 8.47 5.08 28.71
N ARG A 299 7.93 3.85 28.76
CA ARG A 299 6.83 3.51 29.67
C ARG A 299 7.25 3.53 31.14
N LEU A 300 8.42 2.99 31.46
CA LEU A 300 8.98 3.01 32.82
C LEU A 300 9.22 4.44 33.32
N ARG A 301 9.62 5.37 32.44
CA ARG A 301 9.82 6.79 32.79
C ARG A 301 8.57 7.45 33.38
N THR A 302 7.39 7.07 32.91
CA THR A 302 6.12 7.67 33.33
C THR A 302 5.43 6.92 34.46
N MET A 303 5.93 5.73 34.80
CA MET A 303 5.26 4.82 35.72
C MET A 303 5.85 4.94 37.13
N PRO A 304 5.01 5.02 38.19
CA PRO A 304 5.50 5.00 39.56
C PRO A 304 6.28 3.71 39.86
N PRO A 305 7.46 3.77 40.50
CA PRO A 305 8.27 2.59 40.83
C PRO A 305 7.55 1.54 41.71
N ALA A 306 6.49 1.94 42.42
CA ALA A 306 5.68 1.06 43.26
C ALA A 306 4.64 0.21 42.47
N ALA A 307 4.43 0.48 41.18
CA ALA A 307 3.43 -0.24 40.37
C ALA A 307 3.90 -1.68 40.05
N ALA A 308 2.97 -2.64 40.01
CA ALA A 308 3.29 -4.03 39.68
C ALA A 308 3.81 -4.16 38.24
N GLU A 309 3.29 -3.34 37.33
CA GLU A 309 3.69 -3.25 35.94
C GLU A 309 5.11 -2.72 35.77
N TYR A 310 5.61 -1.93 36.74
CA TYR A 310 6.98 -1.39 36.72
C TYR A 310 7.99 -2.53 36.85
N ILE A 311 7.74 -3.47 37.75
CA ILE A 311 8.60 -4.65 37.97
C ILE A 311 8.62 -5.53 36.71
N VAL A 312 7.47 -5.72 36.06
CA VAL A 312 7.36 -6.50 34.83
C VAL A 312 8.14 -5.84 33.69
N GLY A 313 7.96 -4.53 33.47
CA GLY A 313 8.68 -3.76 32.46
C GLY A 313 10.19 -3.75 32.71
N ARG A 314 10.61 -3.58 33.98
CA ARG A 314 12.01 -3.59 34.38
C ARG A 314 12.68 -4.94 34.15
N THR A 315 11.98 -6.03 34.47
CA THR A 315 12.45 -7.41 34.26
C THR A 315 12.57 -7.70 32.77
N TYR A 316 11.63 -7.24 31.95
CA TYR A 316 11.70 -7.38 30.51
C TYR A 316 12.91 -6.65 29.90
N LEU A 317 13.17 -5.41 30.32
CA LEU A 317 14.37 -4.68 29.92
C LEU A 317 15.65 -5.37 30.37
N ASP A 318 15.67 -5.91 31.58
CA ASP A 318 16.83 -6.67 32.08
C ASP A 318 17.17 -7.86 31.18
N TRP A 319 16.16 -8.59 30.72
CA TRP A 319 16.33 -9.68 29.77
C TRP A 319 16.86 -9.18 28.43
N LEU A 320 16.32 -8.11 27.88
CA LEU A 320 16.82 -7.56 26.61
C LEU A 320 18.26 -7.08 26.71
N ILE A 321 18.62 -6.34 27.77
CA ILE A 321 19.96 -5.80 27.99
C ILE A 321 21.00 -6.91 28.20
N SER A 322 20.64 -7.95 28.96
CA SER A 322 21.57 -9.03 29.30
C SER A 322 21.81 -10.05 28.19
N LEU A 323 21.06 -9.97 27.08
CA LEU A 323 21.26 -10.86 25.95
C LEU A 323 22.50 -10.44 25.12
N PRO A 324 23.29 -11.40 24.63
CA PRO A 324 24.55 -11.12 23.96
C PRO A 324 24.34 -10.76 22.46
N TRP A 325 23.59 -9.71 22.15
CA TRP A 325 23.22 -9.35 20.75
C TRP A 325 24.43 -9.20 19.80
N SER A 326 25.46 -8.50 20.27
CA SER A 326 26.68 -8.20 19.50
C SER A 326 27.88 -9.05 19.95
N LYS A 327 27.86 -9.55 21.19
CA LYS A 327 28.97 -10.29 21.78
C LYS A 327 29.03 -11.72 21.24
N GLN A 328 30.16 -12.08 20.63
CA GLN A 328 30.43 -13.42 20.11
C GLN A 328 31.81 -13.91 20.56
N THR A 329 31.94 -15.22 20.72
CA THR A 329 33.25 -15.88 20.89
C THR A 329 33.98 -15.91 19.56
N GLU A 330 35.31 -15.82 19.61
CA GLU A 330 36.16 -15.98 18.44
C GLU A 330 36.11 -17.43 17.95
N ASP A 331 35.68 -17.62 16.70
CA ASP A 331 35.62 -18.96 16.10
C ASP A 331 37.02 -19.43 15.72
N LYS A 332 37.44 -20.57 16.26
CA LYS A 332 38.70 -21.23 15.91
C LYS A 332 38.40 -22.61 15.33
N ILE A 333 38.23 -22.69 14.01
CA ILE A 333 38.01 -23.97 13.33
C ILE A 333 39.31 -24.42 12.65
N ASP A 334 40.16 -25.09 13.43
CA ASP A 334 41.33 -25.83 12.95
C ASP A 334 41.05 -27.34 13.06
N LEU A 335 41.11 -28.03 11.92
CA LEU A 335 40.81 -29.46 11.85
C LEU A 335 41.89 -30.31 12.53
N ALA A 336 43.16 -29.88 12.51
CA ALA A 336 44.24 -30.60 13.16
C ALA A 336 44.08 -30.54 14.68
N GLU A 337 43.78 -29.33 15.20
CA GLU A 337 43.53 -29.14 16.63
C GLU A 337 42.21 -29.80 17.07
N ALA A 338 41.16 -29.73 16.26
CA ALA A 338 39.91 -30.43 16.54
C ALA A 338 40.13 -31.96 16.64
N ARG A 339 40.96 -32.53 15.75
CA ARG A 339 41.33 -33.95 15.82
C ARG A 339 42.05 -34.28 17.12
N ARG A 340 43.02 -33.45 17.51
CA ARG A 340 43.77 -33.60 18.77
C ARG A 340 42.85 -33.58 19.99
N ILE A 341 41.94 -32.60 20.05
CA ILE A 341 40.97 -32.47 21.15
C ILE A 341 40.01 -33.68 21.20
N LEU A 342 39.52 -34.14 20.05
CA LEU A 342 38.63 -35.31 20.00
C LEU A 342 39.35 -36.60 20.44
N ASP A 343 40.64 -36.75 20.11
CA ASP A 343 41.45 -37.89 20.56
C ASP A 343 41.85 -37.82 22.03
N GLU A 344 42.08 -36.62 22.55
CA GLU A 344 42.34 -36.37 23.97
C GLU A 344 41.11 -36.69 24.83
N ASP A 345 39.93 -36.23 24.42
CA ASP A 345 38.71 -36.33 25.22
C ASP A 345 38.01 -37.69 25.08
N HIS A 346 38.27 -38.45 24.01
CA HIS A 346 37.59 -39.71 23.72
C HIS A 346 38.55 -40.76 23.15
N TYR A 347 38.61 -41.94 23.75
CA TYR A 347 39.35 -43.08 23.17
C TYR A 347 38.50 -43.80 22.11
N ASP A 348 39.14 -44.29 21.03
CA ASP A 348 38.49 -44.92 19.86
C ASP A 348 37.53 -44.01 19.06
N LEU A 349 36.34 -44.47 18.67
CA LEU A 349 35.29 -43.75 17.92
C LEU A 349 35.76 -43.14 16.58
N LYS A 350 36.68 -43.81 15.87
CA LYS A 350 37.29 -43.27 14.64
C LYS A 350 36.27 -42.74 13.64
N ILE A 351 35.25 -43.54 13.31
CA ILE A 351 34.20 -43.17 12.35
C ILE A 351 33.44 -41.92 12.81
N VAL A 352 33.11 -41.81 14.10
CA VAL A 352 32.37 -40.67 14.64
C VAL A 352 33.22 -39.41 14.64
N LYS A 353 34.51 -39.52 15.01
CA LYS A 353 35.46 -38.41 14.99
C LYS A 353 35.65 -37.88 13.56
N ASP A 354 35.80 -38.78 12.59
CA ASP A 354 35.96 -38.40 11.18
C ASP A 354 34.70 -37.67 10.67
N ARG A 355 33.50 -38.12 11.04
CA ARG A 355 32.24 -37.41 10.74
C ARG A 355 32.14 -36.02 11.37
N ILE A 356 32.59 -35.87 12.63
CA ILE A 356 32.64 -34.56 13.29
C ILE A 356 33.60 -33.63 12.54
N LEU A 357 34.76 -34.13 12.13
CA LEU A 357 35.74 -33.36 11.36
C LEU A 357 35.21 -32.96 9.98
N GLU A 358 34.52 -33.86 9.27
CA GLU A 358 33.82 -33.55 8.01
C GLU A 358 32.82 -32.40 8.21
N PHE A 359 32.01 -32.47 9.27
CA PHE A 359 31.05 -31.42 9.61
C PHE A 359 31.73 -30.07 9.89
N LEU A 360 32.81 -30.07 10.68
CA LEU A 360 33.60 -28.87 10.95
C LEU A 360 34.29 -28.32 9.70
N ALA A 361 34.76 -29.18 8.79
CA ALA A 361 35.38 -28.79 7.54
C ALA A 361 34.37 -28.07 6.62
N VAL A 362 33.15 -28.58 6.50
CA VAL A 362 32.07 -27.92 5.75
C VAL A 362 31.74 -26.55 6.36
N ARG A 363 31.68 -26.44 7.70
CA ARG A 363 31.45 -25.16 8.38
C ARG A 363 32.60 -24.17 8.18
N LYS A 364 33.86 -24.63 8.13
CA LYS A 364 35.02 -23.79 7.83
C LYS A 364 34.92 -23.18 6.43
N LEU A 365 34.41 -23.93 5.46
CA LEU A 365 34.24 -23.48 4.07
C LEU A 365 32.99 -22.62 3.85
N ARG A 366 31.92 -22.82 4.64
CA ARG A 366 30.62 -22.14 4.48
C ARG A 366 30.05 -21.68 5.83
N ALA A 367 30.54 -20.54 6.32
CA ALA A 367 30.17 -19.98 7.62
C ALA A 367 28.66 -19.67 7.79
N GLU A 368 27.96 -19.25 6.72
CA GLU A 368 26.55 -18.80 6.78
C GLU A 368 25.53 -19.84 6.29
N SER A 369 25.94 -21.07 5.99
CA SER A 369 25.01 -22.07 5.44
C SER A 369 24.10 -22.69 6.52
N ARG A 370 22.79 -22.80 6.21
CA ARG A 370 21.84 -23.62 6.99
C ARG A 370 22.12 -25.11 6.73
N GLY A 371 23.23 -25.60 7.29
CA GLY A 371 23.60 -27.01 7.25
C GLY A 371 22.73 -27.89 8.17
N PRO A 372 22.76 -29.21 7.99
CA PRO A 372 22.03 -30.14 8.86
C PRO A 372 22.50 -30.05 10.32
N ILE A 373 21.62 -30.36 11.27
CA ILE A 373 21.95 -30.45 12.70
C ILE A 373 22.60 -31.81 12.97
N LEU A 374 23.74 -31.80 13.67
CA LEU A 374 24.43 -33.03 14.06
C LEU A 374 23.62 -33.78 15.13
N CYS A 375 23.24 -35.02 14.86
CA CYS A 375 22.49 -35.87 15.78
C CYS A 375 23.35 -37.08 16.19
N PHE A 376 23.66 -37.19 17.48
CA PHE A 376 24.34 -38.36 18.04
C PHE A 376 23.32 -39.36 18.54
N VAL A 377 23.30 -40.56 17.97
CA VAL A 377 22.37 -41.64 18.35
C VAL A 377 23.15 -42.82 18.91
N GLY A 378 22.68 -43.35 20.04
CA GLY A 378 23.27 -44.52 20.68
C GLY A 378 22.75 -44.72 22.11
N PRO A 379 23.06 -45.86 22.73
CA PRO A 379 22.61 -46.16 24.09
C PRO A 379 23.12 -45.15 25.14
N PRO A 380 22.55 -45.12 26.35
CA PRO A 380 23.09 -44.34 27.46
C PRO A 380 24.55 -44.71 27.75
N GLY A 381 25.35 -43.73 28.17
CA GLY A 381 26.76 -43.95 28.56
C GLY A 381 27.78 -43.97 27.42
N THR A 382 27.39 -43.80 26.15
CA THR A 382 28.33 -43.79 25.01
C THR A 382 29.07 -42.46 24.77
N GLY A 383 28.97 -41.49 25.69
CA GLY A 383 29.71 -40.23 25.58
C GLY A 383 29.12 -39.19 24.61
N LYS A 384 27.82 -39.27 24.26
CA LYS A 384 27.16 -38.29 23.38
C LYS A 384 27.32 -36.84 23.88
N THR A 385 27.05 -36.61 25.16
CA THR A 385 27.14 -35.29 25.78
C THR A 385 28.58 -34.79 25.90
N SER A 386 29.53 -35.68 26.14
CA SER A 386 30.94 -35.33 26.17
C SER A 386 31.47 -35.00 24.76
N LEU A 387 31.00 -35.67 23.70
CA LEU A 387 31.34 -35.31 22.32
C LEU A 387 30.89 -33.90 21.97
N GLY A 388 29.67 -33.50 22.35
CA GLY A 388 29.19 -32.13 22.18
C GLY A 388 30.06 -31.08 22.88
N LYS A 389 30.58 -31.38 24.07
CA LYS A 389 31.54 -30.52 24.78
C LYS A 389 32.87 -30.42 24.04
N SER A 390 33.40 -31.53 23.52
CA SER A 390 34.64 -31.54 22.74
C SER A 390 34.50 -30.75 21.45
N VAL A 391 33.33 -30.81 20.78
CA VAL A 391 33.03 -29.97 19.62
C VAL A 391 33.04 -28.49 19.98
N ALA A 392 32.43 -28.10 21.10
CA ALA A 392 32.45 -26.71 21.56
C ALA A 392 33.88 -26.23 21.90
N ARG A 393 34.66 -27.08 22.59
CA ARG A 393 36.08 -26.84 22.90
C ARG A 393 36.90 -26.67 21.61
N ALA A 394 36.71 -27.56 20.64
CA ALA A 394 37.39 -27.51 19.35
C ALA A 394 37.04 -26.26 18.53
N MET A 395 35.82 -25.72 18.65
CA MET A 395 35.41 -24.49 17.97
C MET A 395 35.77 -23.20 18.72
N GLY A 396 36.25 -23.29 19.97
CA GLY A 396 36.45 -22.13 20.85
C GLY A 396 35.15 -21.46 21.31
N ARG A 397 34.03 -22.20 21.30
CA ARG A 397 32.69 -21.68 21.63
C ARG A 397 32.23 -22.12 23.02
N THR A 398 31.38 -21.31 23.64
CA THR A 398 30.73 -21.68 24.90
C THR A 398 29.77 -22.85 24.70
N PHE A 399 29.78 -23.82 25.61
CA PHE A 399 28.91 -24.98 25.57
C PHE A 399 27.70 -24.80 26.48
N TYR A 400 26.50 -25.09 25.96
CA TYR A 400 25.28 -25.13 26.75
C TYR A 400 24.53 -26.43 26.50
N ARG A 401 24.18 -27.13 27.58
CA ARG A 401 23.34 -28.32 27.51
C ARG A 401 21.91 -27.97 27.90
N LEU A 402 20.97 -28.33 27.04
CA LEU A 402 19.54 -28.29 27.27
C LEU A 402 19.01 -29.72 27.28
N SER A 403 18.49 -30.18 28.42
CA SER A 403 17.83 -31.49 28.51
C SER A 403 16.41 -31.35 28.00
N LEU A 404 16.02 -32.15 27.01
CA LEU A 404 14.65 -32.21 26.51
C LEU A 404 13.84 -33.33 27.17
N GLY A 405 14.51 -34.26 27.86
CA GLY A 405 13.88 -35.29 28.67
C GLY A 405 12.87 -34.71 29.67
N GLY A 406 11.62 -35.16 29.55
CA GLY A 406 10.52 -34.74 30.43
C GLY A 406 9.84 -33.43 30.03
N ILE A 407 10.30 -32.73 28.99
CA ILE A 407 9.60 -31.55 28.46
C ILE A 407 8.29 -31.98 27.82
N ARG A 408 7.19 -31.37 28.25
CA ARG A 408 5.83 -31.66 27.75
C ARG A 408 5.09 -30.43 27.23
N ASP A 409 5.63 -29.24 27.47
CA ASP A 409 5.03 -27.97 27.07
C ASP A 409 5.98 -27.17 26.19
N GLU A 410 5.43 -26.62 25.10
CA GLU A 410 6.12 -25.69 24.21
C GLU A 410 6.65 -24.47 24.97
N ALA A 411 5.96 -24.04 26.03
CA ALA A 411 6.36 -22.89 26.84
C ALA A 411 7.73 -23.07 27.50
N GLU A 412 8.22 -24.29 27.72
CA GLU A 412 9.58 -24.52 28.20
C GLU A 412 10.63 -24.09 27.16
N ILE A 413 10.32 -24.23 25.87
CA ILE A 413 11.23 -23.86 24.79
C ILE A 413 11.10 -22.36 24.44
N ARG A 414 9.88 -21.86 24.28
CA ARG A 414 9.61 -20.47 23.81
C ARG A 414 9.38 -19.44 24.93
N GLY A 415 8.98 -19.89 26.12
CA GLY A 415 8.56 -19.03 27.24
C GLY A 415 7.08 -18.67 27.23
N HIS A 416 6.65 -17.98 28.28
CA HIS A 416 5.28 -17.46 28.38
C HIS A 416 5.21 -15.99 27.96
N ARG A 417 4.01 -15.54 27.56
CA ARG A 417 3.77 -14.11 27.37
C ARG A 417 4.03 -13.37 28.68
N ARG A 418 4.72 -12.23 28.64
CA ARG A 418 5.07 -11.41 29.80
C ARG A 418 3.87 -10.89 30.62
N THR A 419 2.66 -11.04 30.11
CA THR A 419 1.39 -10.70 30.79
C THR A 419 0.99 -11.72 31.85
N TYR A 420 1.57 -12.92 31.86
CA TYR A 420 1.36 -13.90 32.93
C TYR A 420 2.27 -13.59 34.13
N VAL A 421 1.72 -13.69 35.34
CA VAL A 421 2.48 -13.52 36.58
C VAL A 421 3.59 -14.58 36.62
N GLY A 422 4.84 -14.14 36.84
CA GLY A 422 6.00 -15.04 36.87
C GLY A 422 6.47 -15.54 35.50
N ALA A 423 6.00 -14.95 34.40
CA ALA A 423 6.44 -15.33 33.06
C ALA A 423 7.96 -15.15 32.88
N LEU A 424 8.61 -16.20 32.40
CA LEU A 424 10.02 -16.19 32.03
C LEU A 424 10.19 -16.54 30.55
N PRO A 425 11.26 -16.06 29.89
CA PRO A 425 11.65 -16.54 28.57
C PRO A 425 11.95 -18.04 28.60
N GLY A 426 11.76 -18.72 27.47
CA GLY A 426 12.04 -20.15 27.36
C GLY A 426 13.52 -20.49 27.54
N GLN A 427 13.81 -21.77 27.74
CA GLN A 427 15.13 -22.26 28.13
C GLN A 427 16.23 -21.93 27.11
N ILE A 428 15.90 -21.72 25.82
CA ILE A 428 16.84 -21.26 24.80
C ILE A 428 17.37 -19.86 25.11
N ILE A 429 16.48 -18.92 25.42
CA ILE A 429 16.83 -17.52 25.73
C ILE A 429 17.60 -17.46 27.05
N GLN A 430 17.18 -18.26 28.04
CA GLN A 430 17.92 -18.39 29.30
C GLN A 430 19.34 -18.95 29.09
N GLY A 431 19.47 -19.93 28.19
CA GLY A 431 20.76 -20.49 27.80
C GLY A 431 21.67 -19.45 27.14
N LEU A 432 21.13 -18.63 26.24
CA LEU A 432 21.89 -17.55 25.60
C LEU A 432 22.38 -16.52 26.62
N ARG A 433 21.53 -16.12 27.57
CA ARG A 433 21.93 -15.23 28.68
C ARG A 433 23.06 -15.85 29.52
N ARG A 434 22.94 -17.14 29.88
CA ARG A 434 23.99 -17.86 30.64
C ARG A 434 25.31 -17.97 29.86
N CYS A 435 25.25 -18.15 28.54
CA CYS A 435 26.43 -18.27 27.70
C CYS A 435 27.15 -16.94 27.47
N ALA A 436 26.46 -15.80 27.64
CA ALA A 436 26.97 -14.45 27.39
C ALA A 436 27.66 -14.30 26.01
N SER A 437 27.20 -15.06 25.01
CA SER A 437 27.67 -15.08 23.63
C SER A 437 26.53 -15.46 22.68
N ARG A 438 26.48 -14.90 21.46
CA ARG A 438 25.46 -15.21 20.43
C ARG A 438 25.74 -16.46 19.58
N ASN A 439 26.96 -16.98 19.62
CA ASN A 439 27.37 -18.17 18.85
C ASN A 439 27.73 -19.39 19.73
N PRO A 440 27.00 -19.72 20.82
CA PRO A 440 27.31 -20.89 21.62
C PRO A 440 27.00 -22.18 20.86
N VAL A 441 27.56 -23.29 21.33
CA VAL A 441 27.16 -24.64 20.96
C VAL A 441 26.06 -25.08 21.92
N PHE A 442 24.82 -25.11 21.42
CA PHE A 442 23.70 -25.72 22.12
C PHE A 442 23.67 -27.23 21.83
N MET A 443 23.67 -28.02 22.89
CA MET A 443 23.36 -29.44 22.83
C MET A 443 21.96 -29.68 23.36
N LEU A 444 21.09 -30.21 22.50
CA LEU A 444 19.76 -30.68 22.84
C LEU A 444 19.88 -32.16 23.18
N ASP A 445 19.87 -32.48 24.48
CA ASP A 445 20.03 -33.85 25.00
C ASP A 445 18.65 -34.51 25.14
N GLU A 446 18.55 -35.82 24.88
CA GLU A 446 17.31 -36.62 25.02
C GLU A 446 16.12 -36.05 24.20
N VAL A 447 16.33 -35.92 22.88
CA VAL A 447 15.27 -35.46 21.94
C VAL A 447 14.29 -36.58 21.55
N ASP A 448 14.66 -37.83 21.81
CA ASP A 448 13.83 -39.03 21.67
C ASP A 448 12.74 -39.10 22.75
#